data_AF-A0A1H6JAR2-F1
#
_entry.id   AF-A0A1H6JAR2-F1
#
_cell.length_a   1.000
_cell.length_b   1.000
_cell.length_c   1.000
_cell.angle_alpha   90.00
_cell.angle_beta   90.00
_cell.angle_gamma   90.00
#
_symmetry.space_group_name_H-M   'P 1'
#
loop_
_entity.id
_entity.type
_entity.pdbx_description
1 polymer ?
#
loop_
_entity_poly.entity_id
_entity_poly.type
_entity_poly.pdbx_seq_one_letter_code
_entity_poly.pdbx_strand_id
1 'polypeptide(L)'
;MSHLAFVRGPSSWTLTWSCSLERCFHDQRRKLEVLWRPREGTDVQRVHWIDDLVTLGWHKDDDHPDLGTTHFQRETGEETIHDPGHIEVEAPLGFLEICLDRLPEELHETTEC
;
A
#
# COMPACT_ATOMS: atom_id res chain seq x y z
N MET A 1 9.97 17.75 2.00
CA MET A 1 10.11 17.77 0.53
C MET A 1 9.58 16.45 -0.03
N SER A 2 8.54 16.49 -0.87
CA SER A 2 8.04 15.33 -1.63
C SER A 2 8.82 15.16 -2.92
N HIS A 3 9.30 13.95 -3.23
CA HIS A 3 9.98 13.65 -4.50
C HIS A 3 9.13 12.67 -5.30
N LEU A 4 8.68 13.10 -6.48
CA LEU A 4 7.96 12.25 -7.42
C LEU A 4 8.96 11.72 -8.45
N ALA A 5 9.27 10.43 -8.39
CA ALA A 5 10.13 9.78 -9.37
C ALA A 5 9.28 8.93 -10.33
N PHE A 6 9.41 9.21 -11.62
CA PHE A 6 8.82 8.40 -12.68
C PHE A 6 9.88 7.40 -13.16
N VAL A 7 9.66 6.10 -12.90
CA VAL A 7 10.51 5.05 -13.48
C VAL A 7 9.72 4.37 -14.60
N ARG A 8 10.12 4.64 -15.85
CA ARG A 8 9.49 4.06 -17.04
C ARG A 8 10.10 2.68 -17.32
N GLY A 9 9.30 1.63 -17.17
CA GLY A 9 9.61 0.30 -17.71
C GLY A 9 9.10 0.14 -19.16
N PRO A 10 9.54 -0.91 -19.88
CA PRO A 10 9.15 -1.15 -21.28
C PRO A 10 7.66 -1.45 -21.50
N SER A 11 6.91 -1.82 -20.46
CA SER A 11 5.48 -2.19 -20.54
C SER A 11 4.64 -1.82 -19.30
N SER A 12 5.20 -1.08 -18.33
CA SER A 12 4.48 -0.65 -17.13
C SER A 12 4.95 0.71 -16.64
N TRP A 13 4.03 1.44 -16.00
CA TRP A 13 4.30 2.71 -15.32
C TRP A 13 4.37 2.42 -13.83
N THR A 14 5.54 2.57 -13.19
CA THR A 14 5.61 2.52 -11.72
C THR A 14 5.56 3.95 -11.19
N LEU A 15 4.48 4.29 -10.48
CA LEU A 15 4.37 5.56 -9.77
C LEU A 15 4.75 5.36 -8.30
N THR A 16 6.02 5.57 -7.97
CA THR A 16 6.45 5.56 -6.57
C THR A 16 6.31 6.98 -6.00
N TRP A 17 5.34 7.17 -5.13
CA TRP A 17 5.16 8.42 -4.38
C TRP A 17 5.75 8.24 -2.98
N SER A 18 6.90 8.87 -2.71
CA SER A 18 7.43 8.97 -1.35
C SER A 18 7.12 10.37 -0.79
N CYS A 19 6.28 10.40 0.24
CA CYS A 19 5.97 11.61 0.98
C CYS A 19 6.55 11.52 2.38
N SER A 20 7.53 12.37 2.69
CA SER A 20 7.82 12.71 4.07
C SER A 20 6.69 13.61 4.56
N LEU A 21 5.75 13.04 5.31
CA LEU A 21 4.73 13.80 6.05
C LEU A 21 5.43 14.67 7.11
N GLU A 22 5.83 15.88 6.70
CA GLU A 22 6.62 16.87 7.47
C GLU A 22 5.89 17.50 8.68
N ARG A 23 4.95 16.80 9.31
CA ARG A 23 4.41 17.23 10.61
C ARG A 23 4.65 16.31 11.80
N CYS A 24 5.15 15.09 11.63
CA CYS A 24 5.62 14.27 12.76
C CYS A 24 6.82 13.35 12.49
N PHE A 25 7.38 13.27 11.28
CA PHE A 25 8.38 12.23 10.96
C PHE A 25 9.69 12.83 10.45
N HIS A 26 10.60 13.11 11.37
CA HIS A 26 11.98 13.49 11.08
C HIS A 26 12.90 12.27 10.84
N ASP A 27 12.35 11.05 10.90
CA ASP A 27 13.05 9.80 10.64
C ASP A 27 12.84 9.36 9.18
N GLN A 28 13.92 9.22 8.41
CA GLN A 28 13.89 8.78 7.01
C GLN A 28 13.52 7.30 6.82
N ARG A 29 13.12 6.60 7.88
CA ARG A 29 12.86 5.15 7.87
C ARG A 29 11.43 4.74 7.54
N ARG A 30 10.49 5.69 7.40
CA ARG A 30 9.09 5.39 7.06
C ARG A 30 8.77 5.78 5.63
N LYS A 31 8.10 4.89 4.90
CA LYS A 31 7.75 5.09 3.49
C LYS A 31 6.33 4.62 3.24
N LEU A 32 5.62 5.37 2.40
CA LEU A 32 4.47 4.84 1.69
C LEU A 32 4.95 4.48 0.28
N GLU A 33 4.75 3.23 -0.12
CA GLU A 33 4.98 2.76 -1.47
C GLU A 33 3.66 2.56 -2.17
N VAL A 34 3.56 3.13 -3.37
CA VAL A 34 2.41 2.94 -4.25
C VAL A 34 2.92 2.28 -5.53
N LEU A 35 2.19 1.28 -6.00
CA LEU A 35 2.41 0.61 -7.26
C LEU A 35 1.07 0.50 -7.97
N TRP A 36 1.08 0.79 -9.27
CA TRP A 36 -0.03 0.50 -10.15
C TRP A 36 0.51 -0.04 -11.46
N ARG A 37 0.05 -1.21 -11.90
CA ARG A 37 0.39 -1.81 -13.18
C ARG A 37 -0.92 -2.16 -13.90
N PRO A 38 -1.30 -1.39 -14.92
CA PRO A 38 -2.50 -1.72 -15.68
C PRO A 38 -2.33 -3.06 -16.40
N ARG A 39 -3.36 -3.90 -16.38
CA ARG A 39 -3.38 -5.20 -17.08
C ARG A 39 -4.73 -5.41 -17.76
N GLU A 40 -4.76 -6.30 -18.76
CA GLU A 40 -6.02 -6.77 -19.32
C GLU A 40 -6.76 -7.59 -18.26
N GLY A 41 -7.99 -7.19 -17.91
CA GLY A 41 -8.77 -7.80 -16.83
C GLY A 41 -8.72 -6.98 -15.55
N THR A 42 -7.72 -7.22 -14.71
CA THR A 42 -7.60 -6.59 -13.38
C THR A 42 -6.25 -5.90 -13.24
N ASP A 43 -6.28 -4.61 -12.92
CA ASP A 43 -5.07 -3.86 -12.60
C ASP A 43 -4.40 -4.43 -11.35
N VAL A 44 -3.07 -4.56 -11.39
CA VAL A 44 -2.30 -4.84 -10.17
C VAL A 44 -2.03 -3.54 -9.44
N GLN A 45 -2.46 -3.43 -8.19
CA GLN A 45 -2.23 -2.25 -7.36
C GLN A 45 -1.69 -2.63 -5.99
N ARG A 46 -0.81 -1.80 -5.43
CA ARG A 46 -0.31 -1.97 -4.07
C ARG A 46 -0.15 -0.61 -3.42
N VAL A 47 -0.64 -0.46 -2.20
CA VAL A 47 -0.39 0.68 -1.33
C VAL A 47 0.14 0.13 -0.02
N HIS A 48 1.40 0.42 0.30
CA HIS A 48 2.12 -0.24 1.38
C HIS A 48 2.83 0.79 2.26
N TRP A 49 2.52 0.79 3.55
CA TRP A 49 3.32 1.44 4.57
C TRP A 49 4.47 0.54 4.98
N ILE A 50 5.66 1.13 5.09
CA ILE A 50 6.88 0.41 5.44
C ILE A 50 7.61 1.25 6.48
N ASP A 51 7.80 0.70 7.67
CA ASP A 51 8.78 1.18 8.64
C ASP A 51 9.53 0.02 9.31
N ASP A 52 10.33 0.33 10.33
CA ASP A 52 11.19 -0.67 11.00
C ASP A 52 10.42 -1.65 11.89
N LEU A 53 9.18 -1.31 12.27
CA LEU A 53 8.38 -2.09 13.21
C LEU A 53 7.31 -2.89 12.48
N VAL A 54 6.70 -2.29 11.45
CA VAL A 54 5.61 -2.88 10.71
C VAL A 54 5.66 -2.53 9.22
N THR A 55 5.36 -3.52 8.39
CA THR A 55 4.98 -3.33 7.00
C THR A 55 3.51 -3.70 6.87
N LEU A 56 2.68 -2.84 6.29
CA LEU A 56 1.26 -3.15 6.10
C LEU A 56 0.65 -2.42 4.93
N GLY A 57 -0.42 -2.97 4.37
CA GLY A 57 -1.19 -2.28 3.35
C GLY A 57 -2.03 -3.20 2.47
N TRP A 58 -2.53 -2.63 1.37
CA TRP A 58 -3.52 -3.27 0.52
C TRP A 58 -2.92 -3.64 -0.83
N HIS A 59 -3.23 -4.85 -1.26
CA HIS A 59 -2.81 -5.45 -2.50
C HIS A 59 -4.04 -5.82 -3.32
N LYS A 60 -4.09 -5.33 -4.56
CA LYS A 60 -5.01 -5.77 -5.61
C LYS A 60 -4.22 -6.62 -6.59
N ASP A 61 -4.27 -7.92 -6.43
CA ASP A 61 -3.63 -8.93 -7.28
C ASP A 61 -4.36 -10.27 -7.08
N ASP A 62 -3.85 -11.33 -7.72
CA ASP A 62 -4.46 -12.66 -7.71
C ASP A 62 -3.67 -13.64 -6.81
N ASP A 63 -2.80 -13.15 -5.92
CA ASP A 63 -1.89 -14.00 -5.13
C ASP A 63 -2.63 -14.75 -4.00
N HIS A 64 -3.77 -14.22 -3.55
CA HIS A 64 -4.63 -14.80 -2.50
C HIS A 64 -6.09 -14.94 -2.95
N PRO A 65 -6.41 -15.92 -3.82
CA PRO A 65 -7.73 -16.03 -4.44
C PRO A 65 -8.86 -16.28 -3.43
N ASP A 66 -8.54 -16.80 -2.26
CA ASP A 66 -9.44 -17.02 -1.13
C ASP A 66 -9.84 -15.75 -0.37
N LEU A 67 -9.07 -14.66 -0.51
CA LEU A 67 -9.34 -13.36 0.13
C LEU A 67 -10.04 -12.36 -0.79
N GLY A 68 -10.35 -12.77 -2.03
CA GLY A 68 -10.94 -11.93 -3.06
C GLY A 68 -9.89 -11.19 -3.89
N THR A 69 -10.33 -10.20 -4.67
CA THR A 69 -9.47 -9.43 -5.59
C THR A 69 -8.59 -8.40 -4.89
N THR A 70 -8.86 -8.12 -3.62
CA THR A 70 -8.04 -7.23 -2.79
C THR A 70 -7.88 -7.84 -1.42
N HIS A 71 -6.64 -7.91 -0.94
CA HIS A 71 -6.31 -8.34 0.41
C HIS A 71 -5.49 -7.27 1.14
N PHE A 72 -5.60 -7.27 2.46
CA PHE A 72 -4.74 -6.54 3.37
C PHE A 72 -3.63 -7.48 3.85
N GLN A 73 -2.40 -6.99 3.87
CA GLN A 73 -1.25 -7.70 4.39
C GLN A 73 -0.65 -6.87 5.52
N ARG A 74 -0.26 -7.55 6.61
CA ARG A 74 0.50 -6.97 7.71
C ARG A 74 1.64 -7.90 8.10
N GLU A 75 2.86 -7.39 8.10
CA GLU A 75 4.04 -8.09 8.58
C GLU A 75 4.67 -7.33 9.75
N THR A 76 4.90 -8.05 10.83
CA THR A 76 5.75 -7.63 11.94
C THR A 76 6.98 -8.54 11.97
N GLY A 77 7.97 -8.24 12.80
CA GLY A 77 9.17 -9.09 12.92
C GLY A 77 8.90 -10.56 13.31
N GLU A 78 7.68 -10.88 13.76
CA GLU A 78 7.30 -12.21 14.25
C GLU A 78 6.26 -12.92 13.37
N GLU A 79 5.40 -12.18 12.67
CA GLU A 79 4.26 -12.74 11.95
C GLU A 79 3.91 -11.97 10.68
N THR A 80 3.36 -12.71 9.70
CA THR A 80 2.70 -12.15 8.52
C THR A 80 1.24 -12.61 8.52
N ILE A 81 0.32 -11.65 8.48
CA ILE A 81 -1.13 -11.86 8.45
C ILE A 81 -1.66 -11.36 7.10
N HIS A 82 -2.64 -12.08 6.57
CA HIS A 82 -3.39 -11.70 5.37
C HIS A 82 -4.88 -11.74 5.69
N ASP A 83 -5.57 -10.64 5.42
CA ASP A 83 -7.01 -10.48 5.63
C ASP A 83 -7.69 -10.00 4.35
N PRO A 84 -8.99 -10.22 4.15
CA PRO A 84 -9.71 -9.62 3.02
C PRO A 84 -9.66 -8.09 3.09
N GLY A 85 -9.33 -7.43 1.97
CA GLY A 85 -9.14 -5.99 1.94
C GLY A 85 -10.44 -5.17 1.87
N HIS A 86 -11.52 -5.78 1.37
CA HIS A 86 -12.84 -5.15 1.24
C HIS A 86 -12.81 -3.76 0.56
N ILE A 87 -12.15 -3.68 -0.60
CA ILE A 87 -12.12 -2.51 -1.48
C ILE A 87 -12.59 -2.96 -2.87
N GLU A 88 -13.75 -2.47 -3.31
CA GLU A 88 -14.37 -2.87 -4.59
C GLU A 88 -14.20 -1.81 -5.69
N VAL A 89 -13.50 -0.71 -5.41
CA VAL A 89 -13.32 0.37 -6.37
C VAL A 89 -12.29 -0.01 -7.42
N GLU A 90 -12.71 0.01 -8.69
CA GLU A 90 -11.83 -0.29 -9.83
C GLU A 90 -10.92 0.88 -10.21
N ALA A 91 -11.37 2.12 -10.00
CA ALA A 91 -10.59 3.32 -10.34
C ALA A 91 -9.32 3.40 -9.48
N PRO A 92 -8.11 3.43 -10.07
CA PRO A 92 -6.85 3.38 -9.31
C PRO A 92 -6.68 4.51 -8.29
N LEU A 93 -7.14 5.72 -8.62
CA LEU A 93 -7.13 6.84 -7.67
C LEU A 93 -8.11 6.63 -6.52
N GLY A 94 -9.30 6.08 -6.79
CA GLY A 94 -10.28 5.77 -5.74
C GLY A 94 -9.80 4.65 -4.81
N PHE A 95 -9.08 3.66 -5.35
CA PHE A 95 -8.40 2.64 -4.53
C PHE A 95 -7.36 3.29 -3.59
N LEU A 96 -6.49 4.16 -4.13
CA LEU A 96 -5.50 4.87 -3.35
C LEU A 96 -6.12 5.74 -2.25
N GLU A 97 -7.20 6.48 -2.57
CA GLU A 97 -7.92 7.32 -1.61
C GLU A 97 -8.45 6.49 -0.43
N ILE A 98 -9.11 5.36 -0.69
CA ILE A 98 -9.61 4.47 0.36
C ILE A 98 -8.46 3.94 1.23
N CYS A 99 -7.34 3.54 0.63
CA CYS A 99 -6.18 3.07 1.38
C CYS A 99 -5.63 4.16 2.31
N LEU A 100 -5.50 5.40 1.81
CA LEU A 100 -5.02 6.53 2.59
C LEU A 100 -5.97 6.92 3.73
N ASP A 101 -7.28 6.77 3.52
CA ASP A 101 -8.30 7.04 4.54
C ASP A 101 -8.28 6.00 5.68
N ARG A 102 -8.03 4.72 5.36
CA ARG A 102 -7.99 3.62 6.35
C ARG A 102 -6.65 3.49 7.07
N LEU A 103 -5.55 3.86 6.41
CA LEU A 103 -4.18 3.67 6.93
C LEU A 103 -3.94 4.20 8.37
N PRO A 104 -4.46 5.37 8.79
CA PRO A 104 -4.24 5.86 10.14
C PRO A 104 -4.80 4.94 11.24
N GLU A 105 -5.95 4.30 11.00
CA GLU A 105 -6.59 3.38 11.95
C GLU A 105 -5.77 2.09 12.07
N GLU A 106 -5.39 1.49 10.95
CA GLU A 106 -4.52 0.31 10.92
C GLU A 106 -3.18 0.55 11.64
N LEU A 107 -2.56 1.71 11.43
CA LEU A 107 -1.32 2.07 12.12
C LEU A 107 -1.53 2.25 13.64
N HIS A 108 -2.69 2.79 14.05
CA HIS A 108 -3.01 2.93 15.47
C HIS A 108 -3.11 1.57 16.14
N GLU A 109 -3.82 0.62 15.53
CA GLU A 109 -3.96 -0.75 16.05
C GLU A 109 -2.61 -1.46 16.22
N THR A 110 -1.63 -1.18 15.34
CA THR A 110 -0.28 -1.76 15.46
C THR A 110 0.59 -1.15 16.56
N THR A 111 0.22 0.03 17.09
CA THR A 111 1.00 0.73 18.14
C THR A 111 0.49 0.39 19.54
N GLU A 112 -0.73 -0.13 19.68
CA GLU A 112 -1.39 -0.41 20.96
C GLU A 112 -1.24 -1.88 21.46
N CYS A 113 -0.39 -2.68 20.81
CA CYS A 113 -0.05 -4.06 21.22
C CYS A 113 1.23 -4.14 22.07
#